data_AF-F0Y3C8-F1
#
_entry.id   AF-F0Y3C8-F1
#
_cell.length_a   1.000
_cell.length_b   1.000
_cell.length_c   1.000
_cell.angle_alpha   90.00
_cell.angle_beta   90.00
_cell.angle_gamma   90.00
#
_symmetry.space_group_name_H-M   'P 1'
#
loop_
_entity.id
_entity.type
_entity.pdbx_description
1 polymer ?
#
loop_
_entity_poly.entity_id
_entity_poly.type
_entity_poly.pdbx_seq_one_letter_code
_entity_poly.pdbx_strand_id
1 'polypeptide(L)'
;QVSVWDGIVMGGGVGLSVHGRFRVATEKALLAMPECAIGLFPDVGVCHALARMPGGSGAYAALTGARLGAADLLFSGLATHYVPSERLAEAAAAVAAVD
;
A
#
# COMPACT_ATOMS: atom_id res chain seq x y z
N GLN A 1 -5.17 -5.87 -13.19
CA GLN A 1 -4.02 -5.09 -12.67
C GLN A 1 -3.53 -5.73 -11.39
N VAL A 2 -2.21 -5.89 -11.27
CA VAL A 2 -1.50 -6.24 -10.03
C VAL A 2 -0.57 -5.09 -9.68
N SER A 3 -0.56 -4.66 -8.42
CA SER A 3 0.40 -3.67 -7.90
C SER A 3 1.35 -4.35 -6.93
N VAL A 4 2.64 -4.18 -7.19
CA VAL A 4 3.72 -4.69 -6.33
C VAL A 4 4.34 -3.52 -5.59
N TRP A 5 4.31 -3.58 -4.26
CA TRP A 5 4.93 -2.63 -3.36
C TRP A 5 6.26 -3.20 -2.86
N ASP A 6 7.34 -2.97 -3.61
CA ASP A 6 8.71 -3.37 -3.24
C ASP A 6 9.57 -2.13 -2.97
N GLY A 7 9.36 -1.50 -1.81
CA GLY A 7 10.03 -0.26 -1.43
C GLY A 7 9.07 0.81 -0.92
N ILE A 8 9.49 2.07 -1.03
CA ILE A 8 8.71 3.22 -0.56
C ILE A 8 7.57 3.51 -1.55
N VAL A 9 6.34 3.58 -1.04
CA VAL A 9 5.14 3.91 -1.81
C VAL A 9 4.39 5.02 -1.08
N MET A 10 4.42 6.24 -1.61
CA MET A 10 3.83 7.42 -0.96
C MET A 10 2.99 8.25 -1.94
N GLY A 11 2.00 8.97 -1.39
CA GLY A 11 1.13 9.89 -2.13
C GLY A 11 0.53 9.29 -3.39
N GLY A 12 0.87 9.86 -4.55
CA GLY A 12 0.41 9.40 -5.86
C GLY A 12 0.69 7.91 -6.14
N GLY A 13 1.80 7.36 -5.64
CA GLY A 13 2.09 5.92 -5.77
C GLY A 13 1.11 5.04 -5.01
N VAL A 14 0.63 5.51 -3.85
CA VAL A 14 -0.45 4.87 -3.10
C VAL A 14 -1.75 4.99 -3.87
N GLY A 15 -2.08 6.20 -4.36
CA GLY A 15 -3.29 6.42 -5.16
C GLY A 15 -3.39 5.55 -6.40
N LEU A 16 -2.29 5.37 -7.13
CA LEU A 16 -2.24 4.54 -8.33
C LEU A 16 -2.54 3.05 -8.05
N SER A 17 -2.24 2.59 -6.83
CA SER A 17 -2.19 1.16 -6.52
C SER A 17 -3.25 0.69 -5.52
N VAL A 18 -3.65 1.53 -4.57
CA VAL A 18 -4.53 1.14 -3.44
C VAL A 18 -5.94 0.74 -3.87
N HIS A 19 -6.40 1.27 -5.00
CA HIS A 19 -7.72 0.97 -5.58
C HIS A 19 -7.74 -0.33 -6.39
N GLY A 20 -6.57 -0.91 -6.69
CA GLY A 20 -6.46 -2.18 -7.43
C GLY A 20 -6.85 -3.39 -6.57
N ARG A 21 -7.42 -4.42 -7.19
CA ARG A 21 -7.84 -5.65 -6.48
C ARG A 21 -6.67 -6.43 -5.87
N PHE A 22 -5.54 -6.48 -6.57
CA PHE A 22 -4.36 -7.22 -6.14
C PHE A 22 -3.23 -6.25 -5.79
N ARG A 23 -2.90 -6.20 -4.50
CA ARG A 23 -1.85 -5.35 -3.92
C ARG A 23 -0.92 -6.23 -3.11
N VAL A 24 0.29 -6.41 -3.60
CA VAL A 24 1.29 -7.35 -3.10
C VAL A 24 2.39 -6.55 -2.41
N ALA A 25 2.61 -6.77 -1.11
CA ALA A 25 3.71 -6.17 -0.38
C ALA A 25 4.92 -7.12 -0.31
N THR A 26 6.12 -6.55 -0.27
CA THR A 26 7.35 -7.26 0.13
C THR A 26 7.84 -6.80 1.49
N GLU A 27 8.90 -7.40 2.02
CA GLU A 27 9.57 -6.95 3.25
C GLU A 27 10.09 -5.50 3.17
N LYS A 28 10.26 -4.96 1.96
CA LYS A 28 10.73 -3.59 1.73
C LYS A 28 9.60 -2.58 1.64
N ALA A 29 8.34 -3.03 1.61
CA ALA A 29 7.18 -2.18 1.49
C ALA A 29 7.10 -1.18 2.65
N LEU A 30 7.08 0.10 2.32
CA LEU A 30 6.90 1.18 3.27
C LEU A 30 5.93 2.22 2.71
N LEU A 31 4.70 2.19 3.21
CA LEU A 31 3.62 3.03 2.74
C LEU A 31 3.41 4.22 3.68
N ALA A 32 3.25 5.42 3.15
CA ALA A 32 2.84 6.58 3.94
C ALA A 32 2.08 7.62 3.11
N MET A 33 1.30 8.46 3.79
CA MET A 33 0.67 9.66 3.24
C MET A 33 1.22 10.91 3.96
N PRO A 34 2.42 11.41 3.57
CA PRO A 34 3.06 12.54 4.24
C PRO A 34 2.50 13.92 3.84
N GLU A 35 1.41 13.98 3.07
CA GLU A 35 0.84 15.21 2.49
C GLU A 35 0.49 16.26 3.56
N CYS A 36 0.00 15.82 4.73
CA CYS A 36 -0.30 16.71 5.85
C CYS A 36 0.92 17.52 6.33
N ALA A 37 2.12 16.97 6.20
CA ALA A 37 3.36 17.66 6.61
C ALA A 37 3.74 18.82 5.67
N ILE A 38 3.21 18.83 4.44
CA ILE A 38 3.44 19.89 3.45
C ILE A 38 2.21 20.79 3.25
N GLY A 39 1.23 20.72 4.15
CA GLY A 39 0.01 21.54 4.09
C GLY A 39 -1.02 21.05 3.07
N LEU A 40 -0.95 19.78 2.67
CA LEU A 40 -1.91 19.13 1.78
C LEU A 40 -2.70 18.05 2.54
N PHE A 41 -3.85 17.63 2.02
CA PHE A 41 -4.60 16.48 2.57
C PHE A 41 -4.23 15.18 1.82
N PRO A 42 -4.45 13.98 2.38
CA PRO A 42 -4.23 12.74 1.65
C PRO A 42 -5.15 12.68 0.42
N ASP A 43 -4.56 12.80 -0.76
CA ASP A 43 -5.26 12.97 -2.02
C ASP A 43 -5.50 11.63 -2.74
N VAL A 44 -5.73 11.67 -4.06
CA VAL A 44 -5.85 10.50 -4.96
C VAL A 44 -6.81 9.40 -4.47
N GLY A 45 -7.85 9.79 -3.73
CA GLY A 45 -8.86 8.90 -3.18
C GLY A 45 -8.38 8.01 -2.04
N VAL A 46 -7.16 8.19 -1.52
CA VAL A 46 -6.58 7.31 -0.49
C VAL A 46 -7.37 7.37 0.82
N CYS A 47 -8.00 8.51 1.13
CA CYS A 47 -8.95 8.63 2.23
C CYS A 47 -10.05 7.55 2.19
N HIS A 48 -10.47 7.06 1.02
CA HIS A 48 -11.44 5.97 0.89
C HIS A 48 -10.90 4.65 1.45
N ALA A 49 -9.65 4.33 1.15
CA ALA A 49 -8.99 3.12 1.64
C ALA A 49 -8.66 3.23 3.12
N LEU A 50 -8.10 4.37 3.56
CA LEU A 50 -7.76 4.61 4.96
C LEU A 50 -8.99 4.58 5.88
N ALA A 51 -10.13 5.13 5.45
CA ALA A 51 -11.37 5.12 6.24
C ALA A 51 -11.90 3.71 6.55
N ARG A 52 -11.41 2.67 5.86
CA ARG A 52 -11.81 1.26 6.06
C ARG A 52 -10.81 0.47 6.90
N MET A 53 -9.69 1.07 7.30
CA MET A 53 -8.74 0.43 8.18
C MET A 53 -9.33 0.26 9.59
N PRO A 54 -8.99 -0.83 10.30
CA PRO A 54 -9.59 -1.14 11.59
C PRO A 54 -9.19 -0.16 12.68
N GLY A 55 -10.09 0.06 13.65
CA GLY A 55 -9.75 0.74 14.91
C GLY A 55 -9.30 2.20 14.78
N GLY A 56 -9.70 2.91 13.71
CA GLY A 56 -9.31 4.30 13.48
C GLY A 56 -7.87 4.49 13.01
N SER A 57 -7.13 3.40 12.77
CA SER A 57 -5.72 3.44 12.33
C SER A 57 -5.51 4.20 11.02
N GLY A 58 -6.50 4.22 10.13
CA GLY A 58 -6.40 5.00 8.90
C GLY A 58 -6.48 6.52 9.10
N ALA A 59 -7.29 6.99 10.05
CA ALA A 59 -7.30 8.42 10.40
C ALA A 59 -5.97 8.82 11.04
N TYR A 60 -5.40 7.96 11.89
CA TYR A 60 -4.06 8.15 12.43
C TYR A 60 -3.00 8.23 11.33
N ALA A 61 -2.99 7.28 10.40
CA ALA A 61 -2.03 7.27 9.29
C ALA A 61 -2.18 8.51 8.38
N ALA A 62 -3.42 8.90 8.06
CA ALA A 62 -3.75 10.08 7.26
C ALA A 62 -3.23 11.39 7.89
N LEU A 63 -3.44 11.57 9.20
CA LEU A 63 -3.12 12.82 9.89
C LEU A 63 -1.64 12.93 10.27
N THR A 64 -1.01 11.82 10.63
CA THR A 64 0.37 11.82 11.14
C THR A 64 1.42 11.54 10.05
N GLY A 65 1.01 11.03 8.89
CA GLY A 65 1.95 10.54 7.88
C GLY A 65 2.76 9.33 8.36
N ALA A 66 2.20 8.52 9.27
CA ALA A 66 2.85 7.33 9.79
C ALA A 66 3.28 6.39 8.65
N ARG A 67 4.44 5.77 8.83
CA ARG A 67 5.01 4.82 7.89
C ARG A 67 4.56 3.41 8.27
N LEU A 68 3.85 2.76 7.35
CA LEU A 68 3.29 1.43 7.52
C LEU A 68 4.19 0.42 6.79
N GLY A 69 4.71 -0.55 7.54
CA GLY A 69 5.50 -1.66 6.98
C GLY A 69 4.62 -2.78 6.46
N ALA A 70 5.23 -3.82 5.87
CA ALA A 70 4.53 -4.97 5.30
C ALA A 70 3.51 -5.62 6.26
N ALA A 71 3.87 -5.78 7.54
CA ALA A 71 2.99 -6.36 8.55
C ALA A 71 1.76 -5.48 8.82
N ASP A 72 1.94 -4.16 8.95
CA ASP A 72 0.85 -3.21 9.14
C ASP A 72 -0.08 -3.20 7.93
N LEU A 73 0.50 -3.27 6.73
CA LEU A 73 -0.25 -3.30 5.48
C LEU A 73 -1.14 -4.55 5.36
N LEU A 74 -0.62 -5.71 5.73
CA LEU A 74 -1.41 -6.95 5.77
C LEU A 74 -2.48 -6.90 6.85
N PHE A 75 -2.12 -6.48 8.06
CA PHE A 75 -3.04 -6.39 9.20
C PHE A 75 -4.20 -5.43 8.93
N SER A 76 -3.91 -4.28 8.33
CA SER A 76 -4.91 -3.25 7.99
C SER A 76 -5.77 -3.61 6.78
N GLY A 77 -5.44 -4.66 6.03
CA GLY A 77 -6.09 -5.02 4.78
C GLY A 77 -5.71 -4.13 3.58
N LEU A 78 -4.74 -3.22 3.75
CA LEU A 78 -4.22 -2.42 2.64
C LEU A 78 -3.43 -3.30 1.66
N ALA A 79 -2.56 -4.17 2.14
CA ALA A 79 -1.99 -5.23 1.31
C ALA A 79 -2.93 -6.45 1.33
N THR A 80 -3.12 -7.02 0.15
CA THR A 80 -3.92 -8.25 0.00
C THR A 80 -3.07 -9.52 0.09
N HIS A 81 -1.81 -9.41 -0.33
CA HIS A 81 -0.87 -10.52 -0.41
C HIS A 81 0.52 -10.04 0.01
N TYR A 82 1.36 -11.00 0.35
CA TYR A 82 2.77 -10.79 0.64
C TYR A 82 3.62 -11.78 -0.14
N VAL A 83 4.71 -11.29 -0.71
CA VAL A 83 5.71 -12.11 -1.40
C VAL A 83 7.10 -11.57 -1.02
N PRO A 84 8.04 -12.41 -0.55
CA PRO A 84 9.43 -11.99 -0.35
C PRO A 84 10.01 -11.41 -1.64
N SER A 85 10.78 -10.31 -1.56
CA SER A 85 11.24 -9.61 -2.77
C SER A 85 12.07 -10.50 -3.72
N GLU A 86 12.81 -11.46 -3.16
CA GLU A 86 13.59 -12.46 -3.91
C GLU A 86 12.72 -13.37 -4.81
N ARG A 87 11.43 -13.53 -4.51
CA ARG A 87 10.49 -14.36 -5.28
C ARG A 87 9.58 -13.56 -6.22
N LEU A 88 9.78 -12.25 -6.33
CA LEU A 88 8.91 -11.43 -7.20
C LEU A 88 9.00 -11.81 -8.68
N ALA A 89 10.17 -12.18 -9.18
CA ALA A 89 10.33 -12.59 -10.57
C ALA A 89 9.53 -13.87 -10.87
N GLU A 90 9.57 -14.84 -9.95
CA GLU A 90 8.78 -16.07 -10.03
C GLU A 90 7.27 -15.76 -10.00
N ALA A 91 6.83 -14.91 -9.07
CA ALA A 91 5.43 -14.52 -8.95
C ALA A 91 4.93 -13.78 -10.20
N ALA A 92 5.74 -12.87 -10.77
CA ALA A 92 5.39 -12.14 -11.98
C ALA A 92 5.27 -13.08 -13.20
N ALA A 93 6.20 -14.03 -13.35
CA ALA A 93 6.14 -15.04 -14.40
C ALA A 93 4.91 -15.94 -14.27
N ALA A 94 4.56 -16.33 -13.04
CA ALA A 94 3.37 -17.13 -12.78
C ALA A 94 2.07 -16.39 -13.12
N VAL A 95 1.97 -15.09 -12.81
CA VAL A 95 0.81 -14.27 -13.19
C VAL A 95 0.71 -14.14 -14.71
N ALA A 96 1.83 -13.88 -15.40
CA ALA A 96 1.87 -13.74 -16.86
C ALA A 96 1.53 -15.03 -17.61
N ALA A 97 1.62 -16.20 -16.98
CA ALA A 97 1.27 -17.49 -17.57
C ALA A 97 -0.21 -17.86 -17.45
N VAL A 98 -0.98 -17.15 -16.61
CA VAL A 98 -2.43 -17.38 -16.40
C VAL A 98 -3.29 -16.46 -17.28
N ASP A 99 -2.71 -15.37 -17.77
CA ASP A 99 -3.29 -14.54 -18.84
C ASP A 99 -3.11 -15.18 -20.23
#